data_AF-A0A960HNL3-F1
#
_entry.id   AF-A0A960HNL3-F1
#
_cell.length_a   1.000
_cell.length_b   1.000
_cell.length_c   1.000
_cell.angle_alpha   90.00
_cell.angle_beta   90.00
_cell.angle_gamma   90.00
#
_symmetry.space_group_name_H-M   'P 1'
#
loop_
_entity.id
_entity.type
_entity.pdbx_description
1 polymer ?
#
loop_
_entity_poly.entity_id
_entity_poly.type
_entity_poly.pdbx_seq_one_letter_code
_entity_poly.pdbx_strand_id
1 'polypeptide(L)'
;DLATEAEELRTIPRAELAELTGIYQKRGLSHDLARQVAEELTEHDALTAHARDELGIDPDELSKPLEAAVVSAISFGLGALVPLLVVLVVGASLRVPAVVVSTLVGLGALGAVGANLGGAPPLRPALRVLLGGAAAMAISWLVGQAFDVQVG
;
A
#
# COMPACT_ATOMS: atom_id res chain seq x y z
N ASP A 1 -5.77 4.33 18.82
CA ASP A 1 -5.78 2.87 18.98
C ASP A 1 -4.74 2.49 20.03
N LEU A 2 -3.43 2.38 19.73
CA LEU A 2 -2.42 2.03 20.75
C LEU A 2 -2.41 2.92 22.01
N ALA A 3 -2.63 4.23 21.87
CA ALA A 3 -2.69 5.14 23.02
C ALA A 3 -3.97 4.97 23.85
N THR A 4 -5.07 4.58 23.20
CA THR A 4 -6.35 4.27 23.87
C THR A 4 -6.21 2.97 24.65
N GLU A 5 -5.67 1.95 23.98
CA GLU A 5 -5.35 0.63 24.56
C GLU A 5 -4.47 0.74 25.80
N ALA A 6 -3.41 1.55 25.72
CA ALA A 6 -2.51 1.76 26.85
C ALA A 6 -3.20 2.41 28.06
N GLU A 7 -4.28 3.19 27.84
CA GLU A 7 -5.08 3.76 28.91
C GLU A 7 -6.10 2.76 29.46
N GLU A 8 -6.69 1.93 28.62
CA GLU A 8 -7.63 0.87 29.01
C GLU A 8 -6.93 -0.21 29.86
N LEU A 9 -5.73 -0.65 29.46
CA LEU A 9 -4.87 -1.53 30.26
C LEU A 9 -4.55 -0.97 31.66
N ARG A 10 -4.52 0.36 31.81
CA ARG A 10 -4.30 1.02 33.12
C ARG A 10 -5.57 1.19 33.93
N THR A 11 -6.68 1.48 33.28
CA THR A 11 -7.93 1.88 33.95
C THR A 11 -8.86 0.70 34.21
N ILE A 12 -8.86 -0.31 33.34
CA ILE A 12 -9.76 -1.47 33.38
C ILE A 12 -9.05 -2.82 33.11
N PRO A 13 -7.90 -3.13 33.75
CA PRO A 13 -7.07 -4.30 33.43
C PRO A 13 -7.79 -5.66 33.51
N ARG A 14 -8.84 -5.77 34.35
CA ARG A 14 -9.64 -7.00 34.45
C ARG A 14 -10.56 -7.20 33.24
N ALA A 15 -11.05 -6.12 32.66
CA ALA A 15 -11.85 -6.17 31.44
C ALA A 15 -10.96 -6.56 30.26
N GLU A 16 -9.78 -5.93 30.15
CA GLU A 16 -8.79 -6.26 29.12
C GLU A 16 -8.35 -7.72 29.14
N LEU A 17 -8.06 -8.27 30.32
CA LEU A 17 -7.72 -9.70 30.43
C LEU A 17 -8.87 -10.61 29.96
N ALA A 18 -10.11 -10.23 30.24
CA ALA A 18 -11.29 -10.98 29.80
C ALA A 18 -11.52 -10.84 28.28
N GLU A 19 -11.21 -9.68 27.71
CA GLU A 19 -11.22 -9.41 26.28
C GLU A 19 -10.20 -10.29 25.54
N LEU A 20 -8.93 -10.26 25.96
CA LEU A 20 -7.87 -11.07 25.38
C LEU A 20 -8.18 -12.57 25.49
N THR A 21 -8.69 -13.00 26.64
CA THR A 21 -9.21 -14.38 26.84
C THR A 21 -10.30 -14.71 25.81
N GLY A 22 -11.24 -13.79 25.57
CA GLY A 22 -12.29 -13.95 24.57
C GLY A 22 -11.76 -14.05 23.14
N ILE A 23 -10.72 -13.28 22.78
CA ILE A 23 -10.06 -13.36 21.47
C ILE A 23 -9.47 -14.76 21.26
N TYR A 24 -8.76 -15.29 22.25
CA TYR A 24 -8.16 -16.62 22.16
C TYR A 24 -9.19 -17.76 22.12
N GLN A 25 -10.34 -17.61 22.79
CA GLN A 25 -11.45 -18.54 22.64
C GLN A 25 -12.04 -18.53 21.24
N LYS A 26 -12.24 -17.34 20.64
CA LYS A 26 -12.72 -17.22 19.25
C LYS A 26 -11.76 -17.86 18.24
N ARG A 27 -10.46 -17.92 18.58
CA ARG A 27 -9.42 -18.62 17.80
C ARG A 27 -9.41 -20.14 18.01
N GLY A 28 -10.24 -20.67 18.93
CA GLY A 28 -10.46 -22.10 19.12
C GLY A 28 -9.85 -22.69 20.40
N LEU A 29 -9.29 -21.86 21.29
CA LEU A 29 -8.82 -22.35 22.59
C LEU A 29 -10.00 -22.61 23.54
N SER A 30 -9.86 -23.60 24.43
CA SER A 30 -10.80 -23.76 25.55
C SER A 30 -10.71 -22.53 26.46
N HIS A 31 -11.77 -22.25 27.22
CA HIS A 31 -11.78 -21.10 28.13
C HIS A 31 -10.57 -21.07 29.07
N ASP A 32 -10.25 -22.21 29.68
CA ASP A 32 -9.15 -22.30 30.66
C ASP A 32 -7.79 -22.08 30.03
N LEU A 33 -7.55 -22.63 28.84
CA LEU A 33 -6.30 -22.41 28.11
C LEU A 33 -6.20 -20.98 27.58
N ALA A 34 -7.29 -20.43 27.06
CA ALA A 34 -7.34 -19.04 26.59
C ALA A 34 -7.02 -18.05 27.71
N ARG A 35 -7.53 -18.32 28.92
CA ARG A 35 -7.22 -17.48 30.09
C ARG A 35 -5.75 -17.59 30.48
N GLN A 36 -5.20 -18.80 30.54
CA GLN A 36 -3.77 -18.98 30.84
C GLN A 36 -2.88 -18.25 29.82
N VAL A 37 -3.20 -18.37 28.52
CA VAL A 37 -2.46 -17.65 27.47
C VAL A 37 -2.59 -16.14 27.66
N ALA A 38 -3.80 -15.62 27.93
CA ALA A 38 -4.01 -14.20 28.15
C ALA A 38 -3.23 -13.69 29.38
N GLU A 39 -3.22 -14.44 30.48
CA GLU A 39 -2.47 -14.09 31.70
C GLU A 39 -0.96 -14.02 31.42
N GLU A 40 -0.38 -15.06 30.81
CA GLU A 40 1.06 -15.11 30.49
C GLU A 40 1.49 -14.00 29.51
N LEU A 41 0.68 -13.72 28.48
CA LEU A 41 0.96 -12.65 27.52
C LEU A 41 0.79 -11.26 28.13
N THR A 42 -0.18 -11.08 29.03
CA THR A 42 -0.39 -9.83 29.77
C THR A 42 0.79 -9.55 30.71
N GLU A 43 1.31 -10.59 31.39
CA GLU A 43 2.49 -10.47 32.25
C GLU A 43 3.76 -10.14 31.47
N HIS A 44 3.92 -10.71 30.27
CA HIS A 44 5.08 -10.44 29.42
C HIS A 44 5.01 -9.04 28.80
N ASP A 45 3.93 -8.73 28.05
CA ASP A 45 3.67 -7.44 27.42
C ASP A 45 2.22 -7.34 26.95
N ALA A 46 1.36 -6.81 27.83
CA ALA A 46 -0.06 -6.64 27.56
C ALA A 46 -0.34 -5.75 26.33
N LEU A 47 0.40 -4.65 26.17
CA LEU A 47 0.15 -3.71 25.08
C LEU A 47 0.49 -4.33 23.73
N THR A 48 1.60 -5.07 23.64
CA THR A 48 1.95 -5.81 22.42
C THR A 48 0.97 -6.94 22.12
N ALA A 49 0.50 -7.66 23.14
CA ALA A 49 -0.49 -8.72 22.99
C ALA A 49 -1.79 -8.17 22.40
N HIS A 50 -2.37 -7.13 22.98
CA HIS A 50 -3.58 -6.48 22.46
C HIS A 50 -3.34 -5.82 21.09
N ALA A 51 -2.21 -5.12 20.90
CA ALA A 51 -1.86 -4.54 19.61
C ALA A 51 -1.89 -5.57 18.47
N ARG A 52 -1.24 -6.73 18.67
CA ARG A 52 -1.21 -7.80 17.67
C ARG A 52 -2.53 -8.52 17.56
N ASP A 53 -3.14 -8.90 18.68
CA ASP A 53 -4.22 -9.88 18.69
C ASP A 53 -5.62 -9.29 18.55
N GLU A 54 -5.80 -8.05 18.99
CA GLU A 54 -7.05 -7.30 18.91
C GLU A 54 -7.03 -6.30 17.75
N LEU A 55 -6.01 -5.45 17.69
CA LEU A 55 -5.93 -4.35 16.72
C LEU A 55 -5.34 -4.80 15.37
N GLY A 56 -4.70 -5.96 15.31
CA GLY A 56 -3.99 -6.43 14.12
C GLY A 56 -2.79 -5.54 13.74
N ILE A 57 -2.30 -4.77 14.70
CA ILE A 57 -1.12 -3.90 14.54
C ILE A 57 0.09 -4.70 15.00
N ASP A 58 1.05 -4.91 14.11
CA ASP A 58 2.38 -5.36 14.52
C ASP A 58 3.19 -4.14 14.96
N PRO A 59 3.56 -4.01 16.26
CA PRO A 59 4.36 -2.89 16.74
C PRO A 59 5.72 -2.80 16.04
N ASP A 60 6.23 -3.93 15.54
CA ASP A 60 7.50 -4.02 14.83
C ASP A 60 7.39 -3.60 13.35
N GLU A 61 6.18 -3.58 12.78
CA GLU A 61 5.90 -3.14 11.40
C GLU A 61 5.05 -1.86 11.34
N LEU A 62 5.23 -0.94 12.30
CA LEU A 62 4.58 0.37 12.23
C LEU A 62 4.90 1.03 10.88
N SER A 63 3.84 1.26 10.08
CA SER A 63 3.96 1.86 8.76
C SER A 63 4.70 3.19 8.88
N LYS A 64 5.80 3.37 8.13
CA LYS A 64 6.63 4.58 8.14
C LYS A 64 6.17 5.52 7.02
N PRO A 65 5.25 6.47 7.26
CA PRO A 65 4.53 7.13 6.18
C PRO A 65 5.42 8.06 5.38
N LEU A 66 6.36 8.75 6.06
CA LEU A 66 7.35 9.59 5.40
C LEU A 66 8.31 8.78 4.53
N GLU A 67 8.74 7.60 5.00
CA GLU A 67 9.60 6.71 4.21
C GLU A 67 8.85 6.23 2.96
N ALA A 68 7.62 5.75 3.13
CA ALA A 68 6.77 5.34 2.02
C ALA A 68 6.53 6.48 1.01
N ALA A 69 6.30 7.70 1.47
CA ALA A 69 6.10 8.88 0.62
C ALA A 69 7.38 9.22 -0.17
N VAL A 70 8.55 9.25 0.48
CA VAL A 70 9.84 9.54 -0.17
C VAL A 70 10.19 8.47 -1.20
N VAL A 71 10.05 7.19 -0.83
CA VAL A 71 10.29 6.07 -1.76
C VAL A 71 9.33 6.14 -2.94
N SER A 72 8.05 6.49 -2.72
CA SER A 72 7.07 6.66 -3.78
C SER A 72 7.41 7.81 -4.72
N ALA A 73 7.81 8.97 -4.17
CA ALA A 73 8.20 10.14 -4.96
C ALA A 73 9.42 9.85 -5.84
N ILE A 74 10.45 9.20 -5.27
CA ILE A 74 11.66 8.80 -6.00
C ILE A 74 11.29 7.78 -7.09
N SER A 75 10.52 6.74 -6.75
CA SER A 75 10.12 5.70 -7.69
C SER A 75 9.31 6.25 -8.86
N PHE A 76 8.37 7.16 -8.58
CA PHE A 76 7.60 7.86 -9.60
C PHE A 76 8.48 8.74 -10.49
N GLY A 77 9.37 9.53 -9.88
CA GLY A 77 10.32 10.37 -10.61
C GLY A 77 11.21 9.57 -11.54
N LEU A 78 11.78 8.46 -11.05
CA LEU A 78 12.60 7.55 -11.85
C LEU A 78 11.80 6.90 -12.98
N GLY A 79 10.57 6.46 -12.72
CA GLY A 79 9.68 5.90 -13.73
C GLY A 79 9.35 6.88 -14.86
N ALA A 80 9.25 8.18 -14.55
CA ALA A 80 8.98 9.24 -15.52
C ALA A 80 10.19 9.63 -16.37
N LEU A 81 11.42 9.21 -16.02
CA LEU A 81 12.62 9.57 -16.77
C LEU A 81 12.59 9.05 -18.21
N VAL A 82 12.09 7.83 -18.43
CA VAL A 82 12.07 7.22 -19.77
C VAL A 82 11.28 8.06 -20.78
N PRO A 83 9.98 8.37 -20.56
CA PRO A 83 9.25 9.22 -21.50
C PRO A 83 9.80 10.66 -21.57
N LEU A 84 10.38 11.18 -20.48
CA LEU A 84 11.01 12.50 -20.49
C LEU A 84 12.24 12.53 -21.42
N LEU A 85 13.09 11.50 -21.37
CA LEU A 85 14.22 11.36 -22.29
C LEU A 85 13.77 11.20 -23.74
N VAL A 86 12.67 10.48 -23.98
CA VAL A 86 12.09 10.32 -25.33
C VAL A 86 11.68 11.68 -25.92
N VAL A 87 11.09 12.58 -25.13
CA VAL A 87 10.75 13.94 -25.57
C VAL A 87 11.97 14.72 -26.08
N LEU A 88 13.11 14.55 -25.42
CA LEU A 88 14.34 15.31 -25.72
C LEU A 88 15.01 14.85 -27.03
N VAL A 89 14.86 13.58 -27.39
CA VAL A 89 15.54 12.98 -28.55
C VAL A 89 14.66 12.94 -29.79
N VAL A 90 13.34 12.79 -29.62
CA VAL A 90 12.41 12.60 -30.73
C VAL A 90 11.96 13.94 -31.34
N GLY A 91 11.97 14.00 -32.68
CA GLY A 91 11.51 15.15 -33.44
C GLY A 91 10.01 15.45 -33.24
N ALA A 92 9.60 16.70 -33.49
CA ALA A 92 8.28 17.22 -33.16
C ALA A 92 7.12 16.35 -33.68
N SER A 93 7.20 15.86 -34.92
CA SER A 93 6.16 15.04 -35.55
C SER A 93 5.91 13.69 -34.88
N LEU A 94 6.92 13.13 -34.20
CA LEU A 94 6.83 11.82 -33.57
C LEU A 94 6.82 11.90 -32.03
N ARG A 95 6.91 13.10 -31.46
CA ARG A 95 7.07 13.28 -30.01
C ARG A 95 5.90 12.70 -29.22
N VAL A 96 4.67 13.07 -29.57
CA VAL A 96 3.47 12.58 -28.88
C VAL A 96 3.35 11.05 -28.97
N PRO A 97 3.36 10.41 -30.16
CA PRO A 97 3.24 8.95 -30.23
C PRO A 97 4.40 8.23 -29.55
N ALA A 98 5.63 8.76 -29.62
CA ALA A 98 6.79 8.16 -28.95
C ALA A 98 6.66 8.21 -27.41
N VAL A 99 6.17 9.32 -26.85
CA VAL A 99 5.90 9.44 -25.41
C VAL A 99 4.80 8.49 -24.96
N VAL A 100 3.70 8.40 -25.71
CA VAL A 100 2.60 7.48 -25.40
C VAL A 100 3.11 6.03 -25.39
N VAL A 101 3.79 5.61 -26.46
CA VAL A 101 4.32 4.24 -26.57
C VAL A 101 5.32 3.93 -25.46
N SER A 102 6.30 4.81 -25.23
CA SER A 102 7.32 4.59 -24.19
C SER A 102 6.71 4.54 -22.79
N THR A 103 5.71 5.38 -22.50
CA THR A 103 5.02 5.36 -21.21
C THR A 103 4.20 4.09 -21.04
N LEU A 104 3.46 3.65 -22.07
CA LEU A 104 2.68 2.41 -22.00
C LEU A 104 3.61 1.19 -21.81
N VAL A 105 4.70 1.09 -22.56
CA VAL A 105 5.70 0.02 -22.37
C VAL A 105 6.25 0.03 -20.94
N GLY A 106 6.61 1.22 -20.42
CA GLY A 106 7.07 1.38 -19.04
C GLY A 106 6.03 0.95 -18.01
N LEU A 107 4.77 1.35 -18.17
CA LEU A 107 3.65 0.97 -17.30
C LEU A 107 3.39 -0.54 -17.31
N GLY A 108 3.45 -1.18 -18.49
CA GLY A 108 3.32 -2.63 -18.60
C GLY A 108 4.45 -3.37 -17.90
N ALA A 109 5.70 -2.91 -18.08
CA ALA A 109 6.86 -3.47 -17.42
C ALA A 109 6.80 -3.30 -15.89
N LEU A 110 6.51 -2.09 -15.40
CA LEU A 110 6.38 -1.81 -13.97
C LEU A 110 5.21 -2.59 -13.34
N GLY A 111 4.09 -2.72 -14.05
CA GLY A 111 2.95 -3.51 -13.59
C GLY A 111 3.27 -5.01 -13.48
N ALA A 112 4.07 -5.55 -14.41
CA ALA A 112 4.53 -6.93 -14.35
C ALA A 112 5.56 -7.15 -13.23
N VAL A 113 6.52 -6.23 -13.07
CA VAL A 113 7.51 -6.27 -11.98
C VAL A 113 6.82 -6.19 -10.62
N GLY A 114 5.89 -5.24 -10.44
CA GLY A 114 5.14 -5.09 -9.19
C GLY A 114 4.31 -6.33 -8.86
N ALA A 115 3.74 -7.00 -9.85
CA ALA A 115 3.03 -8.26 -9.64
C ALA A 115 3.95 -9.38 -9.16
N ASN A 116 5.12 -9.53 -9.79
CA ASN A 116 6.11 -10.53 -9.42
C ASN A 116 6.62 -10.30 -7.99
N LEU A 117 6.91 -9.05 -7.62
CA LEU A 117 7.34 -8.69 -6.26
C LEU A 117 6.23 -8.93 -5.22
N GLY A 118 4.96 -8.76 -5.61
CA GLY A 118 3.80 -9.02 -4.76
C GLY A 118 3.31 -10.47 -4.76
N GLY A 119 4.04 -11.41 -5.38
CA GLY A 119 3.66 -12.84 -5.42
C GLY A 119 2.44 -13.17 -6.28
N ALA A 120 2.04 -12.29 -7.20
CA ALA A 120 0.87 -12.45 -8.07
C ALA A 120 1.26 -12.72 -9.53
N PRO A 121 0.44 -13.46 -10.30
CA PRO A 121 0.70 -13.69 -11.73
C PRO A 121 0.67 -12.35 -12.51
N PRO A 122 1.66 -12.08 -13.38
CA PRO A 122 1.95 -10.72 -13.85
C PRO A 122 0.94 -10.14 -14.84
N LEU A 123 0.21 -10.99 -15.55
CA LEU A 123 -0.62 -10.55 -16.67
C LEU A 123 -1.76 -9.61 -16.24
N ARG A 124 -2.51 -9.97 -15.19
CA ARG A 124 -3.68 -9.18 -14.76
C ARG A 124 -3.28 -7.82 -14.18
N PRO A 125 -2.29 -7.72 -13.27
CA PRO A 125 -1.85 -6.43 -12.77
C PRO A 125 -1.21 -5.56 -13.86
N ALA A 126 -0.41 -6.13 -14.75
CA ALA A 126 0.17 -5.39 -15.87
C ALA A 126 -0.90 -4.78 -16.79
N LEU A 127 -1.91 -5.57 -17.17
CA LEU A 127 -3.04 -5.08 -17.97
C LEU A 127 -3.83 -3.99 -17.24
N ARG A 128 -4.06 -4.14 -15.93
CA ARG A 128 -4.74 -3.12 -15.12
C ARG A 128 -4.00 -1.79 -15.16
N VAL A 129 -2.68 -1.82 -14.96
CA VAL A 129 -1.83 -0.60 -14.96
C VAL A 129 -1.77 0.02 -16.36
N LEU A 130 -1.61 -0.80 -17.40
CA LEU A 130 -1.64 -0.35 -18.80
C LEU A 130 -2.96 0.33 -19.17
N LEU A 131 -4.09 -0.32 -18.89
CA LEU A 131 -5.42 0.20 -19.23
C LEU A 131 -5.76 1.46 -18.43
N GLY A 132 -5.44 1.47 -17.13
CA GLY A 132 -5.62 2.64 -16.29
C GLY A 132 -4.78 3.83 -16.76
N GLY A 133 -3.52 3.59 -17.13
CA GLY A 133 -2.64 4.63 -17.68
C GLY A 133 -3.12 5.14 -19.04
N ALA A 134 -3.51 4.25 -19.95
CA ALA A 134 -4.06 4.64 -21.25
C ALA A 134 -5.34 5.49 -21.10
N ALA A 135 -6.24 5.10 -20.19
CA ALA A 135 -7.45 5.86 -19.89
C ALA A 135 -7.11 7.24 -19.32
N ALA A 136 -6.16 7.33 -18.39
CA ALA A 136 -5.72 8.61 -17.81
C ALA A 136 -5.12 9.55 -18.88
N MET A 137 -4.31 9.03 -19.81
CA MET A 137 -3.78 9.80 -20.93
C MET A 137 -4.89 10.30 -21.85
N ALA A 138 -5.85 9.43 -22.20
CA ALA A 138 -6.98 9.80 -23.04
C ALA A 138 -7.84 10.90 -22.41
N ILE A 139 -8.15 10.78 -21.11
CA ILE A 139 -8.89 11.79 -20.36
C ILE A 139 -8.11 13.11 -20.33
N SER A 140 -6.80 13.06 -20.05
CA SER A 140 -5.95 14.26 -20.01
C SER A 140 -5.91 14.98 -21.36
N TRP A 141 -5.85 14.21 -22.46
CA TRP A 141 -5.91 14.76 -23.81
C TRP A 141 -7.28 15.39 -24.12
N LEU A 142 -8.39 14.73 -23.77
CA LEU A 142 -9.73 15.27 -23.94
C LEU A 142 -9.94 16.57 -23.16
N VAL A 143 -9.43 16.65 -21.93
CA VAL A 143 -9.44 17.87 -21.13
C VAL A 143 -8.63 18.97 -21.83
N GLY A 144 -7.42 18.66 -22.31
CA GLY A 144 -6.61 19.61 -23.07
C GLY A 144 -7.35 20.20 -24.28
N GLN A 145 -8.04 19.35 -25.04
CA GLN A 145 -8.85 19.77 -26.18
C GLN A 145 -10.06 20.64 -25.76
N ALA A 146 -10.73 20.30 -24.65
CA ALA A 146 -11.88 21.06 -24.15
C ALA A 146 -11.53 22.49 -23.70
N PHE A 147 -10.29 22.71 -23.27
CA PHE A 147 -9.78 24.01 -22.82
C PHE A 147 -8.87 24.70 -23.86
N ASP A 148 -8.86 24.23 -25.12
CA ASP A 148 -8.04 24.76 -26.23
C ASP A 148 -6.55 24.88 -25.90
N VAL A 149 -6.06 23.99 -25.03
CA VAL A 149 -4.63 23.81 -24.76
C VAL A 149 -4.05 23.05 -25.94
N GLN A 150 -3.74 23.77 -27.02
CA GLN A 150 -3.08 23.21 -28.18
C GLN A 150 -1.65 22.82 -27.79
N VAL A 151 -1.39 21.52 -27.72
CA VAL A 151 -0.03 20.98 -27.57
C VAL A 151 0.65 21.16 -28.93
N GLY A 152 1.43 22.24 -29.06
CA GLY A 152 2.23 22.56 -30.25
C GLY A 152 3.42 21.61 -30.46
#